data_AF-A0A9D6F3H3-F1
#
_entry.id   AF-A0A9D6F3H3-F1
#
_cell.length_a   1.000
_cell.length_b   1.000
_cell.length_c   1.000
_cell.angle_alpha   90.00
_cell.angle_beta   90.00
_cell.angle_gamma   90.00
#
_symmetry.space_group_name_H-M   'P 1'
#
loop_
_entity.id
_entity.type
_entity.pdbx_description
1 polymer ?
#
loop_
_entity_poly.entity_id
_entity_poly.type
_entity_poly.pdbx_seq_one_letter_code
_entity_poly.pdbx_strand_id
1 'polypeptide(L)'
;MASFTPTQGRYLAFIHAYTTLHGVPPAEAEIAAALCVSPPSVNQMVKALEKKGLILRHPGQPRSLQVLIPEEEIPPWNNRKQQKQGAPAKDQQKRQKAKAAPPANLYVLSVFLTSGPISDKFPSKVIRRDIEIRGDQTLEDLHNAIFQAYDRWDTHLYEFQFGKRPFDPKGPNYGIPGRDEKKSRCGDARTTTLDDLDLQNRKHAFGYWFDFGDDWFHQIQVERIEEAIPTVTYPRVIKRVGKSPPQYMDA
;
A
#
# COMPACT_ATOMS: atom_id res chain seq x y z
N MET A 1 -17.92 -11.17 -18.44
CA MET A 1 -17.11 -10.04 -17.95
C MET A 1 -16.15 -10.59 -16.92
N ALA A 2 -14.86 -10.52 -17.21
CA ALA A 2 -13.81 -10.83 -16.26
C ALA A 2 -13.96 -9.96 -15.01
N SER A 3 -13.99 -10.58 -13.83
CA SER A 3 -14.08 -9.86 -12.56
C SER A 3 -12.67 -9.55 -12.07
N PHE A 4 -12.31 -8.27 -12.03
CA PHE A 4 -11.04 -7.80 -11.50
C PHE A 4 -11.22 -6.46 -10.78
N THR A 5 -10.34 -6.18 -9.82
CA THR A 5 -10.35 -4.92 -9.06
C THR A 5 -9.85 -3.75 -9.92
N PRO A 6 -10.16 -2.49 -9.59
CA PRO A 6 -9.66 -1.33 -10.33
C PRO A 6 -8.12 -1.32 -10.46
N THR A 7 -7.41 -1.80 -9.43
CA THR A 7 -5.96 -1.91 -9.46
C THR A 7 -5.50 -3.01 -10.42
N GLN A 8 -6.09 -4.21 -10.34
CA GLN A 8 -5.82 -5.29 -11.30
C GLN A 8 -6.07 -4.82 -12.74
N GLY A 9 -7.18 -4.11 -12.99
CA GLY A 9 -7.48 -3.50 -14.28
C GLY A 9 -6.39 -2.52 -14.75
N ARG A 10 -5.81 -1.74 -13.84
CA ARG A 10 -4.70 -0.81 -14.14
C ARG A 10 -3.41 -1.54 -14.50
N TYR A 11 -3.12 -2.71 -13.90
CA TYR A 11 -2.00 -3.57 -14.29
C TYR A 11 -2.24 -4.18 -15.68
N LEU A 12 -3.43 -4.74 -15.91
CA LEU A 12 -3.82 -5.33 -17.19
C LEU A 12 -3.74 -4.31 -18.32
N ALA A 13 -4.24 -3.08 -18.07
CA ALA A 13 -4.14 -1.96 -19.00
C ALA A 13 -2.69 -1.61 -19.35
N PHE A 14 -1.79 -1.56 -18.36
CA PHE A 14 -0.38 -1.30 -18.61
C PHE A 14 0.29 -2.41 -19.42
N ILE A 15 0.08 -3.67 -19.02
CA ILE A 15 0.67 -4.84 -19.69
C ILE A 15 0.21 -4.88 -21.14
N HIS A 16 -1.09 -4.70 -21.39
CA HIS A 16 -1.66 -4.64 -22.73
C HIS A 16 -1.05 -3.49 -23.53
N ALA A 17 -1.14 -2.25 -23.04
CA ALA A 17 -0.64 -1.07 -23.74
C ALA A 17 0.87 -1.15 -24.04
N TYR A 18 1.67 -1.66 -23.09
CA TYR A 18 3.10 -1.86 -23.29
C TYR A 18 3.35 -2.92 -24.37
N THR A 19 2.65 -4.05 -24.34
CA THR A 19 2.81 -5.13 -25.32
C THR A 19 2.43 -4.66 -26.73
N THR A 20 1.32 -3.93 -26.86
CA THR A 20 0.90 -3.34 -28.15
C THR A 20 1.93 -2.33 -28.67
N LEU A 21 2.55 -1.54 -27.79
CA LEU A 21 3.52 -0.52 -28.18
C LEU A 21 4.91 -1.10 -28.52
N HIS A 22 5.36 -2.12 -27.79
CA HIS A 22 6.73 -2.62 -27.86
C HIS A 22 6.87 -4.00 -28.52
N GLY A 23 5.76 -4.69 -28.81
CA GLY A 23 5.74 -6.03 -29.40
C GLY A 23 6.18 -7.16 -28.46
N VAL A 24 6.54 -6.82 -27.22
CA VAL A 24 6.92 -7.76 -26.15
C VAL A 24 6.28 -7.35 -24.84
N PRO A 25 5.90 -8.29 -23.96
CA PRO A 25 5.31 -7.94 -22.67
C PRO A 25 6.33 -7.28 -21.75
N PRO A 26 5.90 -6.44 -20.80
CA PRO A 26 6.83 -5.74 -19.90
C PRO A 26 7.55 -6.69 -18.93
N ALA A 27 8.75 -6.32 -18.53
CA ALA A 27 9.45 -6.92 -17.40
C ALA A 27 8.88 -6.42 -16.06
N GLU A 28 9.13 -7.17 -14.98
CA GLU A 28 8.68 -6.82 -13.63
C GLU A 28 9.08 -5.39 -13.22
N ALA A 29 10.32 -4.99 -13.52
CA ALA A 29 10.82 -3.65 -13.23
C ALA A 29 10.12 -2.54 -14.03
N GLU A 30 9.64 -2.82 -15.24
CA GLU A 30 8.93 -1.83 -16.06
C GLU A 30 7.51 -1.60 -15.55
N ILE A 31 6.85 -2.68 -15.09
CA ILE A 31 5.55 -2.61 -14.42
C ILE A 31 5.70 -1.86 -13.09
N ALA A 32 6.74 -2.18 -12.31
CA ALA A 32 7.05 -1.54 -11.05
C ALA A 32 7.24 -0.03 -11.24
N ALA A 33 8.05 0.33 -12.24
CA ALA A 33 8.23 1.71 -12.63
C ALA A 33 6.89 2.35 -13.06
N ALA A 34 6.13 1.77 -13.98
CA ALA A 34 4.92 2.41 -14.49
C ALA A 34 3.84 2.63 -13.43
N LEU A 35 3.74 1.71 -12.46
CA LEU A 35 2.68 1.72 -11.46
C LEU A 35 3.12 2.32 -10.12
N CYS A 36 4.41 2.62 -9.96
CA CYS A 36 5.01 3.17 -8.74
C CYS A 36 4.86 2.23 -7.53
N VAL A 37 5.19 0.96 -7.74
CA VAL A 37 5.17 -0.12 -6.73
C VAL A 37 6.50 -0.85 -6.75
N SER A 38 6.85 -1.56 -5.68
CA SER A 38 8.10 -2.33 -5.63
C SER A 38 8.10 -3.54 -6.59
N PRO A 39 9.25 -4.07 -7.04
CA PRO A 39 9.28 -5.29 -7.85
C PRO A 39 8.61 -6.50 -7.15
N PRO A 40 8.86 -6.75 -5.85
CA PRO A 40 8.09 -7.75 -5.10
C PRO A 40 6.56 -7.55 -5.14
N SER A 41 6.10 -6.29 -5.15
CA SER A 41 4.68 -5.93 -5.25
C SER A 41 4.10 -6.32 -6.60
N VAL A 42 4.86 -6.07 -7.67
CA VAL A 42 4.50 -6.55 -9.01
C VAL A 42 4.45 -8.06 -9.05
N ASN A 43 5.44 -8.74 -8.47
CA ASN A 43 5.49 -10.21 -8.46
C ASN A 43 4.26 -10.81 -7.78
N GLN A 44 3.84 -10.23 -6.64
CA GLN A 44 2.62 -10.62 -5.94
C GLN A 44 1.36 -10.35 -6.78
N MET A 45 1.25 -9.16 -7.39
CA MET A 45 0.12 -8.84 -8.25
C MET A 45 0.04 -9.76 -9.48
N VAL A 46 1.17 -10.05 -10.12
CA VAL A 46 1.24 -10.99 -11.26
C VAL A 46 0.79 -12.39 -10.83
N LYS A 47 1.23 -12.88 -9.66
CA LYS A 47 0.75 -14.17 -9.11
C LYS A 47 -0.77 -14.15 -8.86
N ALA A 48 -1.32 -13.05 -8.36
CA ALA A 48 -2.74 -12.92 -8.12
C ALA A 48 -3.56 -12.89 -9.42
N LEU A 49 -3.10 -12.13 -10.42
CA LEU A 49 -3.70 -12.10 -11.76
C LEU A 49 -3.65 -13.49 -12.43
N GLU A 50 -2.54 -14.22 -12.30
CA GLU A 50 -2.38 -15.59 -12.79
C GLU A 50 -3.34 -16.56 -12.09
N LYS A 51 -3.43 -16.50 -10.75
CA LYS A 51 -4.37 -17.30 -9.95
C LYS A 51 -5.83 -17.06 -10.35
N LYS A 52 -6.16 -15.83 -10.75
CA LYS A 52 -7.50 -15.46 -11.24
C LYS A 52 -7.74 -15.81 -12.72
N GLY A 53 -6.75 -16.36 -13.42
CA GLY A 53 -6.86 -16.69 -14.84
C GLY A 53 -6.94 -15.46 -15.76
N LEU A 54 -6.53 -14.30 -15.29
CA LEU A 54 -6.56 -13.03 -16.04
C LEU A 54 -5.33 -12.87 -16.93
N ILE A 55 -4.24 -13.54 -16.58
CA ILE A 55 -2.99 -13.58 -17.33
C ILE A 55 -2.42 -15.00 -17.34
N LEU A 56 -1.53 -15.27 -18.28
CA LEU A 56 -0.66 -16.44 -18.33
C LEU A 56 0.80 -15.99 -18.25
N ARG A 57 1.66 -16.79 -17.62
CA ARG A 57 3.12 -16.65 -17.74
C ARG A 57 3.81 -18.01 -17.74
N HIS A 58 5.06 -18.02 -18.17
CA HIS A 58 5.92 -19.20 -18.07
C HIS A 58 7.01 -18.96 -17.01
N PRO A 59 6.98 -19.68 -15.88
CA PRO A 59 7.99 -19.54 -14.84
C PRO A 59 9.42 -19.71 -15.38
N GLY A 60 10.34 -18.84 -14.98
CA GLY A 60 11.73 -18.87 -15.43
C GLY A 60 11.97 -18.35 -16.86
N GLN A 61 10.92 -18.03 -17.61
CA GLN A 61 11.03 -17.46 -18.95
C GLN A 61 10.77 -15.94 -18.90
N PRO A 62 11.77 -15.09 -19.19
CA PRO A 62 11.58 -13.66 -19.29
C PRO A 62 10.55 -13.32 -20.36
N ARG A 63 9.81 -12.23 -20.17
CA ARG A 63 8.90 -11.68 -21.20
C ARG A 63 7.84 -12.71 -21.69
N SER A 64 7.32 -13.54 -20.79
CA SER A 64 6.32 -14.57 -21.09
C SER A 64 4.88 -14.20 -20.69
N LEU A 65 4.66 -12.99 -20.17
CA LEU A 65 3.33 -12.55 -19.72
C LEU A 65 2.38 -12.37 -20.91
N GLN A 66 1.18 -12.94 -20.79
CA GLN A 66 0.09 -12.79 -21.76
C GLN A 66 -1.19 -12.42 -21.02
N VAL A 67 -1.90 -11.40 -21.51
CA VAL A 67 -3.22 -11.03 -20.98
C VAL A 67 -4.27 -11.92 -21.64
N LEU A 68 -5.09 -12.59 -20.83
CA LEU A 68 -6.12 -13.53 -21.31
C LEU A 68 -7.52 -12.89 -21.43
N ILE A 69 -7.62 -11.61 -21.08
CA ILE A 69 -8.88 -10.85 -21.11
C ILE A 69 -9.05 -10.23 -22.51
N PRO A 70 -10.28 -10.24 -23.08
CA PRO A 70 -10.56 -9.52 -24.33
C PRO A 70 -10.20 -8.03 -24.22
N GLU A 71 -9.63 -7.47 -25.28
CA GLU A 71 -9.20 -6.04 -25.32
C GLU A 71 -10.32 -5.07 -24.93
N GLU A 72 -11.56 -5.39 -25.26
CA GLU A 72 -12.74 -4.55 -24.97
C GLU A 72 -13.10 -4.49 -23.47
N GLU A 73 -12.67 -5.47 -22.69
CA GLU A 73 -12.84 -5.47 -21.23
C GLU A 73 -11.66 -4.80 -20.50
N ILE A 74 -10.54 -4.50 -21.20
CA ILE A 74 -9.37 -3.88 -20.61
C ILE A 74 -9.58 -2.36 -20.52
N PRO A 75 -9.47 -1.73 -19.33
CA PRO A 75 -9.59 -0.28 -19.23
C PRO A 75 -8.44 0.44 -19.96
N PRO A 76 -8.67 1.65 -20.51
CA PRO A 76 -7.64 2.35 -21.26
C PRO A 76 -6.45 2.76 -20.36
N TRP A 77 -5.23 2.58 -20.87
CA TRP A 77 -4.03 3.05 -20.20
C TRP A 77 -3.86 4.57 -20.32
N ASN A 78 -4.15 5.31 -19.24
CA ASN A 78 -4.01 6.77 -19.21
C ASN A 78 -2.55 7.20 -18.98
N ASN A 79 -1.82 7.41 -20.08
CA ASN A 79 -0.42 7.86 -20.08
C ASN A 79 -0.32 9.38 -19.81
N ARG A 80 -0.01 9.79 -18.57
CA ARG A 80 0.26 11.21 -18.24
C ARG A 80 1.77 11.50 -18.31
N LYS A 81 2.18 12.00 -19.49
CA LYS A 81 3.43 12.70 -19.87
C LYS A 81 4.57 12.69 -18.83
N GLN A 82 5.62 11.94 -19.16
CA GLN A 82 6.96 12.06 -18.58
C GLN A 82 7.49 13.51 -18.72
N GLN A 83 8.02 14.10 -17.64
CA GLN A 83 8.81 15.32 -17.74
C GLN A 83 10.14 15.17 -16.95
N LYS A 84 11.19 15.72 -17.57
CA LYS A 84 12.62 15.40 -17.51
C LYS A 84 13.32 15.66 -16.15
N GLN A 85 14.41 14.92 -15.96
CA GLN A 85 15.35 14.91 -14.82
C GLN A 85 16.30 16.13 -14.77
N GLY A 86 16.86 16.40 -13.59
CA GLY A 86 18.07 17.22 -13.39
C GLY A 86 18.76 17.05 -12.02
N ALA A 87 19.85 16.28 -11.99
CA ALA A 87 21.14 16.41 -11.24
C ALA A 87 21.18 16.48 -9.67
N PRO A 88 22.34 16.24 -9.00
CA PRO A 88 22.47 15.18 -8.00
C PRO A 88 22.72 15.66 -6.56
N ALA A 89 22.42 14.82 -5.57
CA ALA A 89 22.81 15.05 -4.18
C ALA A 89 23.39 13.79 -3.54
N LYS A 90 24.48 14.01 -2.82
CA LYS A 90 25.47 13.05 -2.36
C LYS A 90 24.97 12.21 -1.18
N ASP A 91 25.49 11.00 -1.18
CA ASP A 91 25.34 9.93 -0.22
C ASP A 91 26.01 10.26 1.12
N GLN A 92 25.28 10.17 2.24
CA GLN A 92 25.84 9.93 3.58
C GLN A 92 24.83 9.19 4.46
N GLN A 93 24.97 7.87 4.51
CA GLN A 93 24.45 7.04 5.59
C GLN A 93 25.21 7.32 6.90
N LYS A 94 24.48 7.62 7.98
CA LYS A 94 24.94 7.36 9.36
C LYS A 94 23.76 7.00 10.25
N ARG A 95 23.67 5.72 10.61
CA ARG A 95 22.90 5.23 11.76
C ARG A 95 23.40 5.94 13.03
N GLN A 96 22.49 6.57 13.78
CA GLN A 96 22.74 6.98 15.17
C GLN A 96 21.64 6.44 16.08
N LYS A 97 22.08 5.83 17.19
CA LYS A 97 21.28 5.32 18.30
C LYS A 97 20.48 6.44 18.98
N ALA A 98 19.26 6.12 19.38
CA ALA A 98 18.29 7.02 20.00
C ALA A 98 18.79 7.69 21.29
N LYS A 99 18.71 9.03 21.33
CA LYS A 99 18.60 9.82 22.57
C LYS A 99 17.10 9.99 22.86
N ALA A 100 16.71 9.91 24.13
CA ALA A 100 15.33 10.13 24.55
C ALA A 100 14.85 11.51 24.10
N ALA A 101 13.87 11.52 23.18
CA ALA A 101 13.29 12.71 22.60
C ALA A 101 12.27 13.36 23.55
N PRO A 102 12.03 14.70 23.43
CA PRO A 102 10.91 15.40 24.06
C PRO A 102 9.58 14.70 23.77
N PRO A 103 8.49 15.00 24.50
CA PRO A 103 7.23 14.26 24.37
C PRO A 103 6.75 14.30 22.92
N ALA A 104 6.82 13.14 22.27
CA ALA A 104 6.43 12.98 20.89
C ALA A 104 4.92 13.23 20.78
N ASN A 105 4.48 13.78 19.65
CA ASN A 105 3.06 13.86 19.34
C ASN A 105 2.45 12.47 19.45
N LEU A 106 1.28 12.34 20.07
CA LEU A 106 0.54 11.10 20.15
C LEU A 106 -0.62 11.15 19.18
N TYR A 107 -0.55 10.34 18.13
CA TYR A 107 -1.61 10.21 17.16
C TYR A 107 -2.62 9.17 17.61
N VAL A 108 -3.89 9.55 17.65
CA VAL A 108 -4.99 8.62 17.84
C VAL A 108 -5.68 8.40 16.51
N LEU A 109 -5.51 7.21 15.96
CA LEU A 109 -5.89 6.84 14.61
C LEU A 109 -7.05 5.85 14.65
N SER A 110 -8.14 6.16 13.95
CA SER A 110 -9.22 5.21 13.68
C SER A 110 -8.96 4.53 12.34
N VAL A 111 -8.68 3.23 12.36
CA VAL A 111 -8.39 2.41 11.18
C VAL A 111 -9.62 1.60 10.83
N PHE A 112 -10.31 1.96 9.76
CA PHE A 112 -11.52 1.29 9.26
C PHE A 112 -11.16 0.32 8.16
N LEU A 113 -11.68 -0.90 8.22
CA LEU A 113 -11.65 -1.80 7.07
C LEU A 113 -12.75 -1.40 6.09
N THR A 114 -12.37 -1.01 4.86
CA THR A 114 -13.30 -0.50 3.85
C THR A 114 -13.63 -1.53 2.78
N SER A 115 -12.67 -2.40 2.41
CA SER A 115 -12.89 -3.49 1.47
C SER A 115 -11.83 -4.58 1.60
N GLY A 116 -12.16 -5.77 1.11
CA GLY A 116 -11.32 -6.97 1.09
C GLY A 116 -12.16 -8.20 0.72
N PRO A 117 -11.55 -9.39 0.66
CA PRO A 117 -12.21 -10.65 0.31
C PRO A 117 -13.03 -11.18 1.50
N ILE A 118 -14.08 -10.44 1.86
CA ILE A 118 -14.98 -10.76 2.96
C ILE A 118 -16.22 -11.44 2.38
N SER A 119 -16.63 -12.58 2.93
CA SER A 119 -17.89 -13.25 2.55
C SER A 119 -19.10 -12.41 2.96
N ASP A 120 -20.17 -12.44 2.15
CA ASP A 120 -21.48 -11.84 2.48
C ASP A 120 -22.06 -12.34 3.81
N LYS A 121 -21.61 -13.51 4.28
CA LYS A 121 -22.00 -14.09 5.57
C LYS A 121 -21.29 -13.44 6.76
N PHE A 122 -20.33 -12.54 6.53
CA PHE A 122 -19.59 -11.91 7.60
C PHE A 122 -20.44 -10.84 8.30
N PRO A 123 -20.73 -10.98 9.61
CA PRO A 123 -21.85 -10.29 10.25
C PRO A 123 -21.57 -8.83 10.67
N SER A 124 -20.60 -8.13 10.06
CA SER A 124 -20.18 -6.81 10.57
C SER A 124 -20.42 -5.69 9.58
N LYS A 125 -21.28 -4.72 9.95
CA LYS A 125 -21.50 -3.48 9.18
C LYS A 125 -20.30 -2.53 9.20
N VAL A 126 -19.51 -2.53 10.28
CA VAL A 126 -18.34 -1.67 10.47
C VAL A 126 -17.29 -2.44 11.26
N ILE A 127 -16.05 -2.49 10.75
CA ILE A 127 -14.90 -3.09 11.43
C ILE A 127 -13.84 -2.00 11.57
N ARG A 128 -13.43 -1.71 12.82
CA ARG A 128 -12.53 -0.59 13.14
C ARG A 128 -11.60 -0.90 14.28
N ARG A 129 -10.39 -0.36 14.24
CA ARG A 129 -9.39 -0.41 15.31
C ARG A 129 -8.95 1.01 15.63
N ASP A 130 -9.00 1.40 16.89
CA ASP A 130 -8.48 2.68 17.34
C ASP A 130 -7.09 2.42 17.91
N ILE A 131 -6.08 3.05 17.33
CA ILE A 131 -4.65 2.82 17.62
C ILE A 131 -4.04 4.14 18.09
N GLU A 132 -3.30 4.08 19.18
CA GLU A 132 -2.43 5.16 19.64
C GLU A 132 -0.99 4.86 19.21
N ILE A 133 -0.35 5.81 18.54
CA ILE A 133 1.03 5.70 18.04
C ILE A 133 1.76 7.02 18.19
N ARG A 134 3.04 6.99 18.56
CA ARG A 134 3.84 8.20 18.68
C ARG A 134 4.26 8.75 17.33
N GLY A 135 4.49 10.05 17.27
CA GLY A 135 4.88 10.79 16.08
C GLY A 135 6.24 10.44 15.54
N ASP A 136 7.15 10.01 16.41
CA ASP A 136 8.49 9.55 16.07
C ASP A 136 8.56 8.07 15.64
N GLN A 137 7.44 7.36 15.69
CA GLN A 137 7.33 6.01 15.14
C GLN A 137 7.05 6.06 13.64
N THR A 138 7.47 5.02 12.94
CA THR A 138 7.44 4.94 11.49
C THR A 138 6.10 4.45 10.96
N LEU A 139 5.88 4.62 9.65
CA LEU A 139 4.76 3.96 8.97
C LEU A 139 4.86 2.43 9.00
N GLU A 140 6.06 1.85 9.10
CA GLU A 140 6.25 0.41 9.36
C GLU A 140 5.76 0.00 10.76
N ASP A 141 6.01 0.82 11.78
CA ASP A 141 5.45 0.59 13.12
C ASP A 141 3.92 0.64 13.11
N LEU A 142 3.34 1.59 12.35
CA LEU A 142 1.90 1.66 12.13
C LEU A 142 1.37 0.43 11.38
N HIS A 143 2.08 -0.03 10.34
CA HIS A 143 1.74 -1.26 9.61
C HIS A 143 1.67 -2.44 10.57
N ASN A 144 2.70 -2.65 11.38
CA ASN A 144 2.77 -3.75 12.34
C ASN A 144 1.62 -3.67 13.36
N ALA A 145 1.29 -2.47 13.84
CA ALA A 145 0.17 -2.26 14.75
C ALA A 145 -1.18 -2.62 14.10
N ILE A 146 -1.42 -2.20 12.85
CA ILE A 146 -2.65 -2.52 12.11
C ILE A 146 -2.72 -4.02 11.82
N PHE A 147 -1.62 -4.61 11.37
CA PHE A 147 -1.49 -6.03 11.05
C PHE A 147 -1.91 -6.89 12.26
N GLN A 148 -1.36 -6.62 13.43
CA GLN A 148 -1.72 -7.29 14.68
C GLN A 148 -3.16 -6.93 15.14
N ALA A 149 -3.60 -5.69 14.94
CA ALA A 149 -4.94 -5.25 15.32
C ALA A 149 -6.06 -5.94 14.53
N TYR A 150 -5.77 -6.36 13.30
CA TYR A 150 -6.68 -7.09 12.42
C TYR A 150 -6.40 -8.60 12.38
N ASP A 151 -5.63 -9.11 13.34
CA ASP A 151 -5.33 -10.54 13.52
C ASP A 151 -4.75 -11.19 12.24
N ARG A 152 -3.95 -10.41 11.50
CA ARG A 152 -3.18 -10.89 10.33
C ARG A 152 -1.98 -11.68 10.81
N TRP A 153 -1.56 -12.66 10.02
CA TRP A 153 -0.52 -13.61 10.39
C TRP A 153 0.44 -13.94 9.25
N ASP A 154 0.02 -13.85 7.99
CA ASP A 154 0.92 -13.98 6.84
C ASP A 154 1.33 -12.59 6.34
N THR A 155 2.63 -12.32 6.29
CA THR A 155 3.15 -11.01 5.96
C THR A 155 3.16 -10.80 4.44
N HIS A 156 2.47 -9.76 3.99
CA HIS A 156 2.49 -9.29 2.61
C HIS A 156 2.97 -7.86 2.49
N LEU A 157 3.19 -7.43 1.26
CA LEU A 157 3.53 -6.05 0.98
C LEU A 157 2.33 -5.15 1.28
N TYR A 158 2.66 -3.91 1.64
CA TYR A 158 1.71 -2.90 2.01
C TYR A 158 2.17 -1.54 1.50
N GLU A 159 1.23 -0.60 1.42
CA GLU A 159 1.54 0.81 1.22
C GLU A 159 0.52 1.72 1.90
N PHE A 160 0.98 2.91 2.30
CA PHE A 160 0.14 4.02 2.74
C PHE A 160 -0.01 5.01 1.58
N GLN A 161 -1.22 5.49 1.35
CA GLN A 161 -1.54 6.40 0.24
C GLN A 161 -2.16 7.69 0.76
N PHE A 162 -1.52 8.81 0.49
CA PHE A 162 -1.93 10.14 0.94
C PHE A 162 -2.46 10.97 -0.24
N GLY A 163 -2.88 12.22 0.04
CA GLY A 163 -3.33 13.18 -0.96
C GLY A 163 -4.55 13.96 -0.46
N LYS A 164 -5.43 14.38 -1.37
CA LYS A 164 -6.66 15.11 -1.00
C LYS A 164 -7.73 14.23 -0.37
N ARG A 165 -7.61 12.92 -0.52
CA ARG A 165 -8.52 11.90 0.00
C ARG A 165 -7.76 10.57 0.22
N PRO A 166 -8.31 9.63 0.99
CA PRO A 166 -7.80 8.26 1.02
C PRO A 166 -7.68 7.69 -0.40
N PHE A 167 -6.56 7.02 -0.65
CA PHE A 167 -6.25 6.41 -1.94
C PHE A 167 -6.30 7.39 -3.13
N ASP A 168 -5.82 8.62 -2.94
CA ASP A 168 -5.73 9.62 -4.01
C ASP A 168 -4.64 9.20 -5.02
N PRO A 169 -4.99 8.89 -6.29
CA PRO A 169 -4.00 8.45 -7.29
C PRO A 169 -2.94 9.50 -7.62
N LYS A 170 -3.14 10.76 -7.20
CA LYS A 170 -2.21 11.86 -7.43
C LYS A 170 -1.33 12.17 -6.22
N GLY A 171 -1.66 11.64 -5.04
CA GLY A 171 -0.88 11.89 -3.84
C GLY A 171 0.30 10.94 -3.70
N PRO A 172 1.15 11.17 -2.69
CA PRO A 172 2.32 10.33 -2.45
C PRO A 172 1.91 8.99 -1.83
N ASN A 173 2.66 7.94 -2.16
CA ASN A 173 2.55 6.64 -1.52
C ASN A 173 3.83 6.30 -0.75
N TYR A 174 3.68 5.53 0.32
CA TYR A 174 4.77 5.12 1.19
C TYR A 174 4.68 3.61 1.38
N GLY A 175 5.61 2.89 0.78
CA GLY A 175 5.73 1.44 0.87
C GLY A 175 7.17 1.05 1.18
N ILE A 176 7.52 -0.21 0.95
CA ILE A 176 8.91 -0.65 1.00
C ILE A 176 9.50 -0.47 -0.41
N PRO A 177 10.43 0.48 -0.63
CA PRO A 177 10.97 0.74 -1.95
C PRO A 177 11.81 -0.43 -2.45
N GLY A 178 11.76 -0.70 -3.76
CA GLY A 178 12.73 -1.56 -4.43
C GLY A 178 14.15 -0.98 -4.38
N ARG A 179 15.16 -1.81 -4.66
CA ARG A 179 16.59 -1.46 -4.54
C ARG A 179 17.02 -0.24 -5.36
N ASP A 180 16.27 0.13 -6.41
CA ASP A 180 16.58 1.22 -7.36
C ASP A 180 15.43 2.24 -7.53
N GLU A 181 14.45 2.27 -6.63
CA GLU A 181 13.26 3.11 -6.79
C GLU A 181 13.37 4.45 -6.07
N LYS A 182 14.00 5.44 -6.72
CA LYS A 182 13.92 6.85 -6.30
C LYS A 182 12.99 7.62 -7.23
N LYS A 183 11.69 7.58 -6.95
CA LYS A 183 10.69 8.46 -7.60
C LYS A 183 10.20 9.52 -6.62
N SER A 184 9.99 10.74 -7.12
CA SER A 184 9.59 11.92 -6.33
C SER A 184 8.25 11.81 -5.57
N ARG A 185 7.43 10.77 -5.81
CA ARG A 185 6.11 10.59 -5.15
C ARG A 185 6.05 9.35 -4.25
N CYS A 186 7.15 8.60 -4.13
CA CYS A 186 7.21 7.37 -3.34
C CYS A 186 8.15 7.58 -2.15
N GLY A 187 7.66 7.38 -0.93
CA GLY A 187 8.47 7.38 0.29
C GLY A 187 8.71 5.98 0.84
N ASP A 188 9.67 5.87 1.77
CA ASP A 188 10.02 4.61 2.45
C ASP A 188 9.31 4.53 3.81
N ALA A 189 8.33 3.63 3.90
CA ALA A 189 7.53 3.45 5.11
C ALA A 189 8.37 3.05 6.35
N ARG A 190 9.56 2.47 6.14
CA ARG A 190 10.48 2.04 7.23
C ARG A 190 11.22 3.19 7.89
N THR A 191 11.21 4.37 7.26
CA THR A 191 11.96 5.53 7.72
C THR A 191 11.11 6.77 7.90
N THR A 192 9.99 6.88 7.17
CA THR A 192 9.05 7.99 7.33
C THR A 192 8.28 7.84 8.64
N THR A 193 8.40 8.84 9.51
CA THR A 193 7.67 8.93 10.77
C THR A 193 6.30 9.59 10.60
N LEU A 194 5.43 9.48 11.59
CA LEU A 194 4.12 10.14 11.54
C LEU A 194 4.26 11.68 11.58
N ASP A 195 5.26 12.19 12.29
CA ASP A 195 5.55 13.64 12.35
C ASP A 195 6.08 14.20 11.02
N ASP A 196 6.68 13.38 10.15
CA ASP A 196 7.15 13.80 8.83
C ASP A 196 6.00 14.09 7.84
N LEU A 197 4.77 13.66 8.17
CA LEU A 197 3.63 13.64 7.25
C LEU A 197 2.69 14.86 7.38
N ASP A 198 2.99 15.80 8.29
CA ASP A 198 2.19 17.01 8.55
C ASP A 198 0.67 16.72 8.69
N LEU A 199 0.37 15.68 9.47
CA LEU A 199 -1.00 15.23 9.68
C LEU A 199 -1.79 16.22 10.54
N GLN A 200 -3.07 16.37 10.21
CA GLN A 200 -3.95 17.36 10.84
C GLN A 200 -5.18 16.68 11.49
N ASN A 201 -5.65 17.22 12.61
CA ASN A 201 -6.76 16.65 13.38
C ASN A 201 -8.10 16.67 12.62
N ARG A 202 -8.94 15.62 12.85
CA ARG A 202 -10.38 15.50 12.52
C ARG A 202 -10.79 15.67 11.05
N LYS A 203 -9.88 16.03 10.15
CA LYS A 203 -10.13 16.18 8.71
C LYS A 203 -9.15 15.41 7.83
N HIS A 204 -8.03 14.94 8.38
CA HIS A 204 -7.05 14.20 7.62
C HIS A 204 -7.38 12.70 7.66
N ALA A 205 -7.62 12.13 6.48
CA ALA A 205 -7.74 10.69 6.29
C ALA A 205 -6.87 10.25 5.12
N PHE A 206 -6.24 9.09 5.26
CA PHE A 206 -5.35 8.50 4.26
C PHE A 206 -5.62 7.00 4.14
N GLY A 207 -5.12 6.41 3.05
CA GLY A 207 -5.31 5.00 2.74
C GLY A 207 -4.19 4.12 3.29
N TYR A 208 -4.53 2.90 3.66
CA TYR A 208 -3.61 1.81 3.94
C TYR A 208 -4.06 0.58 3.15
N TRP A 209 -3.22 0.12 2.24
CA TRP A 209 -3.46 -1.06 1.42
C TRP A 209 -2.51 -2.17 1.86
N PHE A 210 -3.09 -3.30 2.24
CA PHE A 210 -2.39 -4.50 2.68
C PHE A 210 -2.72 -5.65 1.75
N ASP A 211 -1.72 -6.49 1.48
CA ASP A 211 -1.84 -7.66 0.60
C ASP A 211 -2.29 -7.28 -0.81
N PHE A 212 -1.33 -7.15 -1.71
CA PHE A 212 -1.62 -6.73 -3.07
C PHE A 212 -2.25 -7.84 -3.92
N GLY A 213 -2.29 -9.07 -3.41
CA GLY A 213 -3.01 -10.16 -4.06
C GLY A 213 -4.49 -10.14 -3.73
N ASP A 214 -4.79 -9.93 -2.45
CA ASP A 214 -6.15 -10.04 -1.91
C ASP A 214 -6.85 -8.69 -1.68
N ASP A 215 -6.14 -7.58 -1.77
CA ASP A 215 -6.69 -6.23 -1.80
C ASP A 215 -7.43 -5.82 -0.49
N TRP A 216 -6.75 -5.92 0.66
CA TRP A 216 -7.27 -5.40 1.92
C TRP A 216 -7.07 -3.89 2.03
N PHE A 217 -8.14 -3.12 1.82
CA PHE A 217 -8.10 -1.67 1.93
C PHE A 217 -8.65 -1.19 3.28
N HIS A 218 -7.87 -0.31 3.91
CA HIS A 218 -8.25 0.38 5.13
C HIS A 218 -8.17 1.88 4.97
N GLN A 219 -9.17 2.59 5.47
CA GLN A 219 -9.10 4.03 5.64
C GLN A 219 -8.63 4.36 7.05
N ILE A 220 -7.60 5.19 7.16
CA ILE A 220 -7.08 5.67 8.44
C ILE A 220 -7.52 7.12 8.61
N GLN A 221 -8.18 7.41 9.73
CA GLN A 221 -8.62 8.74 10.10
C GLN A 221 -7.86 9.22 11.33
N VAL A 222 -7.32 10.45 11.27
CA VAL A 222 -6.68 11.09 12.41
C VAL A 222 -7.77 11.70 13.30
N GLU A 223 -8.05 11.08 14.44
CA GLU A 223 -9.10 11.56 15.36
C GLU A 223 -8.62 12.76 16.16
N ARG A 224 -7.39 12.67 16.69
CA ARG A 224 -6.73 13.71 17.47
C ARG A 224 -5.23 13.45 17.58
N ILE A 225 -4.52 14.51 17.89
CA ILE A 225 -3.09 14.57 18.16
C ILE A 225 -2.95 15.18 19.55
N GLU A 226 -2.31 14.44 20.44
CA GLU A 226 -2.13 14.76 21.86
C GLU A 226 -0.64 14.66 22.23
N GLU A 227 -0.32 14.73 23.52
CA GLU A 227 1.04 14.55 24.02
C GLU A 227 1.24 13.10 24.50
N ALA A 228 2.31 12.44 24.06
CA ALA A 228 2.58 11.05 24.45
C ALA A 228 2.92 10.95 25.95
N ILE A 229 2.35 9.96 26.62
CA ILE A 229 2.66 9.66 28.02
C ILE A 229 3.99 8.88 28.08
N PRO A 230 5.05 9.40 28.74
CA PRO A 230 6.37 8.77 28.70
C PRO A 230 6.44 7.35 29.26
N THR A 231 5.54 6.99 30.17
CA THR A 231 5.50 5.68 30.84
C THR A 231 4.68 4.63 30.09
N VAL A 232 4.02 5.00 28.99
CA VAL A 232 3.17 4.10 28.21
C VAL A 232 3.95 3.60 26.98
N THR A 233 3.83 2.30 26.69
CA THR A 233 4.37 1.70 25.46
C THR A 233 3.40 1.89 24.30
N TYR A 234 3.94 2.32 23.16
CA TYR A 234 3.23 2.54 21.90
C TYR A 234 3.93 1.76 20.76
N PRO A 235 3.24 1.35 19.69
CA PRO A 235 1.82 1.58 19.43
C PRO A 235 0.94 0.66 20.29
N ARG A 236 -0.30 1.06 20.56
CA ARG A 236 -1.27 0.21 21.27
C ARG A 236 -2.67 0.35 20.70
N VAL A 237 -3.43 -0.74 20.71
CA VAL A 237 -4.83 -0.75 20.31
C VAL A 237 -5.68 -0.41 21.54
N ILE A 238 -6.41 0.70 21.49
CA ILE A 238 -7.27 1.16 22.58
C ILE A 238 -8.75 0.81 22.39
N LYS A 239 -9.17 0.47 21.16
CA LYS A 239 -10.54 0.04 20.88
C LYS A 239 -10.60 -0.93 19.70
N ARG A 240 -11.47 -1.93 19.81
CA ARG A 240 -11.85 -2.83 18.71
C ARG A 240 -13.36 -2.81 18.50
N VAL A 241 -13.80 -2.64 17.26
CA VAL A 241 -15.20 -2.70 16.84
C VAL A 241 -15.32 -3.73 15.73
N GLY A 242 -16.21 -4.72 15.89
CA GLY A 242 -16.40 -5.81 14.93
C GLY A 242 -15.28 -6.85 14.96
N LYS A 243 -15.62 -8.10 14.60
CA LYS A 243 -14.63 -9.19 14.46
C LYS A 243 -13.73 -8.93 13.26
N SER A 244 -12.45 -9.29 13.36
CA SER A 244 -11.56 -9.26 12.19
C SER A 244 -11.98 -10.36 11.21
N PRO A 245 -12.11 -10.08 9.90
CA PRO A 245 -12.29 -11.13 8.91
C PRO A 245 -11.02 -12.00 8.83
N PRO A 246 -11.15 -13.29 8.50
CA PRO A 246 -9.98 -14.13 8.27
C PRO A 246 -9.12 -13.54 7.14
N GLN A 247 -7.80 -13.78 7.18
CA GLN A 247 -6.87 -13.26 6.18
C GLN A 247 -7.08 -13.90 4.81
N TYR A 248 -7.30 -15.21 4.79
CA TYR A 248 -7.72 -15.94 3.60
C TYR A 248 -9.07 -16.57 3.87
N MET A 249 -9.93 -16.60 2.85
CA MET A 249 -11.07 -17.51 2.88
C MET A 249 -10.49 -18.94 2.79
N ASP A 250 -10.91 -19.83 3.67
CA ASP A 250 -10.56 -21.25 3.53
C ASP A 250 -11.01 -21.72 2.14
N ALA A 251 -10.07 -22.33 1.40
CA ALA A 251 -10.25 -22.80 0.03
C ALA A 251 -11.26 -23.94 -0.08
#